data_AF-A0AAV4CFJ6-F1
#
_entry.id   AF-A0AAV4CFJ6-F1
#
_cell.length_a   1.000
_cell.length_b   1.000
_cell.length_c   1.000
_cell.angle_alpha   90.00
_cell.angle_beta   90.00
_cell.angle_gamma   90.00
#
_symmetry.space_group_name_H-M   'P 1'
#
loop_
_entity.id
_entity.type
_entity.pdbx_description
1 polymer ?
#
loop_
_entity_poly.entity_id
_entity_poly.type
_entity_poly.pdbx_seq_one_letter_code
_entity_poly.pdbx_strand_id
1 'polypeptide(L)'
;MYWEQTAAMRVDNKASTFQDIKRGVRQGCVLSPDLFSLYSEIIMRNLENHPGIKVGGQNINNLRYADDTVLIAESKEDLQKLLNIV
;
A
#
# COMPACT_ATOMS: atom_id res chain seq x y z
N MET A 1 -12.35 -0.12 -4.92
CA MET A 1 -11.79 -1.35 -5.52
C MET A 1 -12.87 -2.08 -6.30
N TYR A 2 -12.50 -3.10 -7.08
CA TYR A 2 -13.44 -3.81 -7.93
C TYR A 2 -14.57 -4.49 -7.14
N TRP A 3 -15.78 -4.46 -7.70
CA TRP A 3 -16.95 -5.12 -7.12
C TRP A 3 -17.19 -6.50 -7.73
N GLU A 4 -17.97 -7.33 -7.03
CA GLU A 4 -18.48 -8.63 -7.50
C GLU A 4 -17.40 -9.52 -8.15
N GLN A 5 -16.23 -9.55 -7.49
CA GLN A 5 -15.08 -10.31 -7.93
C GLN A 5 -15.16 -11.73 -7.40
N THR A 6 -14.79 -12.71 -8.23
CA THR A 6 -14.53 -14.09 -7.79
C THR A 6 -13.16 -14.53 -8.26
N ALA A 7 -12.45 -15.34 -7.48
CA ALA A 7 -11.18 -15.95 -7.89
C ALA A 7 -11.07 -17.40 -7.41
N ALA A 8 -10.21 -18.17 -8.07
CA ALA A 8 -9.85 -19.53 -7.69
C ALA A 8 -8.31 -19.65 -7.70
N MET A 9 -7.77 -20.47 -6.79
CA MET A 9 -6.35 -20.76 -6.74
C MET A 9 -6.05 -22.02 -7.55
N ARG A 10 -5.04 -21.96 -8.42
CA ARG A 10 -4.52 -23.14 -9.12
C ARG A 10 -3.20 -23.56 -8.51
N VAL A 11 -3.11 -24.82 -8.10
CA VAL A 11 -1.88 -25.47 -7.63
C VAL A 11 -1.68 -26.71 -8.49
N ASP A 12 -0.55 -26.79 -9.19
CA ASP A 12 -0.29 -27.75 -10.25
C ASP A 12 -1.43 -27.75 -11.30
N ASN A 13 -2.01 -28.93 -11.55
CA ASN A 13 -3.14 -29.13 -12.46
C ASN A 13 -4.50 -29.14 -11.76
N LYS A 14 -4.57 -28.71 -10.48
CA LYS A 14 -5.83 -28.65 -9.72
C LYS A 14 -6.20 -27.21 -9.42
N ALA A 15 -7.44 -26.84 -9.71
CA ALA A 15 -8.02 -25.55 -9.35
C ALA A 15 -8.97 -25.72 -8.16
N SER A 16 -8.98 -24.75 -7.24
CA SER A 16 -9.99 -24.65 -6.19
C SER A 16 -11.36 -24.25 -6.79
N THR A 17 -12.40 -24.31 -5.97
CA THR A 17 -13.65 -23.62 -6.28
C THR A 17 -13.45 -22.11 -6.32
N PHE A 18 -14.31 -21.42 -7.07
CA PHE A 18 -14.35 -19.97 -7.06
C PHE A 18 -14.89 -19.45 -5.73
N GLN A 19 -14.25 -18.41 -5.22
CA GLN A 19 -14.63 -17.73 -4.00
C GLN A 19 -14.76 -16.24 -4.26
N ASP A 20 -15.70 -15.59 -3.57
CA ASP A 20 -15.87 -14.15 -3.62
C ASP A 20 -14.66 -13.43 -3.05
N ILE A 21 -14.14 -12.46 -3.80
CA ILE A 21 -13.11 -11.54 -3.34
C ILE A 21 -13.80 -10.31 -2.76
N LYS A 22 -13.72 -10.19 -1.43
CA LYS A 22 -14.35 -9.07 -0.69
C LYS A 22 -13.49 -7.80 -0.72
N ARG A 23 -12.17 -7.92 -0.87
CA ARG A 23 -11.21 -6.80 -0.93
C ARG A 23 -10.02 -7.20 -1.80
N GLY A 24 -9.58 -6.30 -2.68
CA GLY A 24 -8.36 -6.47 -3.46
C GLY A 24 -8.47 -5.86 -4.86
N VAL A 25 -7.34 -5.85 -5.55
CA VAL A 25 -7.22 -5.50 -6.97
C VAL A 25 -6.95 -6.76 -7.81
N ARG A 26 -7.34 -6.75 -9.09
CA ARG A 26 -7.09 -7.87 -10.01
C ARG A 26 -5.62 -7.94 -10.40
N GLN A 27 -4.97 -9.07 -10.17
CA GLN A 27 -3.61 -9.30 -10.69
C GLN A 27 -3.63 -9.33 -12.23
N GLY A 28 -2.69 -8.63 -12.86
CA GLY A 28 -2.59 -8.53 -14.33
C GLY A 28 -3.55 -7.55 -15.01
N CYS A 29 -4.44 -6.89 -14.27
CA CYS A 29 -5.25 -5.81 -14.83
C CYS A 29 -4.45 -4.51 -14.88
N VAL A 30 -4.51 -3.82 -16.02
CA VAL A 30 -3.77 -2.57 -16.28
C VAL A 30 -4.15 -1.44 -15.31
N LEU A 31 -5.40 -1.41 -14.84
CA LEU A 31 -5.87 -0.38 -13.89
C LEU A 31 -5.61 -0.71 -12.41
N SER A 32 -5.21 -1.94 -12.11
CA SER A 32 -4.99 -2.36 -10.72
C SER A 32 -3.88 -1.60 -10.00
N PRO A 33 -2.73 -1.29 -10.64
CA PRO A 33 -1.70 -0.46 -10.03
C PRO A 33 -2.22 0.92 -9.62
N ASP A 34 -2.95 1.62 -10.51
CA ASP A 34 -3.48 2.96 -10.23
C ASP A 34 -4.48 2.95 -9.07
N LEU A 35 -5.37 1.95 -9.04
CA LEU A 35 -6.34 1.79 -7.96
C LEU A 35 -5.67 1.48 -6.62
N PHE A 36 -4.59 0.69 -6.63
CA PHE A 36 -3.81 0.42 -5.43
C PHE A 36 -3.12 1.68 -4.94
N SER A 37 -2.44 2.43 -5.82
CA SER A 37 -1.77 3.68 -5.48
C SER A 37 -2.76 4.72 -4.91
N LEU A 38 -3.93 4.87 -5.52
CA LEU A 38 -4.98 5.78 -5.03
C LEU A 38 -5.48 5.40 -3.64
N TYR A 39 -5.65 4.10 -3.38
CA TYR A 39 -6.10 3.62 -2.08
C TYR A 39 -5.05 3.86 -0.99
N SER A 40 -3.79 3.50 -1.28
CA SER A 40 -2.67 3.67 -0.36
C SER A 40 -2.40 5.15 -0.06
N GLU A 41 -2.60 6.04 -1.03
CA GLU A 41 -2.46 7.49 -0.86
C GLU A 41 -3.32 8.06 0.28
N ILE A 42 -4.50 7.49 0.55
CA ILE A 42 -5.36 7.93 1.65
C ILE A 42 -4.66 7.77 3.01
N ILE A 43 -3.95 6.65 3.21
CA ILE A 43 -3.19 6.39 4.44
C ILE A 43 -1.96 7.28 4.49
N MET A 44 -1.26 7.42 3.35
CA MET A 44 0.01 8.15 3.27
C MET A 44 -0.16 9.65 3.50
N ARG A 45 -1.30 10.23 3.13
CA ARG A 45 -1.63 11.64 3.46
C ARG A 45 -1.67 11.91 4.96
N ASN A 46 -2.01 10.92 5.77
CA ASN A 46 -1.97 11.08 7.23
C ASN A 46 -0.54 11.24 7.75
N LEU A 47 0.47 10.82 6.98
CA LEU A 47 1.88 10.96 7.36
C LEU A 47 2.44 12.34 7.01
N GLU A 48 1.88 13.12 6.07
CA GLU A 48 2.50 14.35 5.55
C GLU A 48 2.88 15.37 6.64
N ASN A 49 2.06 15.46 7.69
CA ASN A 49 2.27 16.39 8.81
C ASN A 49 3.17 15.84 9.92
N HIS A 50 3.69 14.62 9.78
CA HIS A 50 4.56 14.00 10.78
C HIS A 50 6.05 14.26 10.51
N PRO A 51 6.87 14.27 11.58
CA PRO A 51 8.31 14.43 11.46
C PRO A 51 8.94 13.40 10.49
N GLY A 52 9.81 13.89 9.62
CA GLY A 52 10.65 13.10 8.73
C GLY A 52 12.06 13.69 8.70
N ILE A 53 12.79 13.43 7.61
CA ILE A 53 14.08 14.05 7.35
C ILE A 53 13.92 15.24 6.38
N LYS A 54 14.69 16.31 6.57
CA LYS A 54 14.70 17.45 5.63
C LYS A 54 15.70 17.23 4.50
N VAL A 55 15.22 17.17 3.27
CA VAL A 55 16.05 17.08 2.06
C VAL A 55 15.63 18.20 1.10
N GLY A 56 16.56 19.10 0.77
CA GLY A 56 16.26 20.21 -0.15
C GLY A 56 15.12 21.15 0.30
N GLY A 57 14.89 21.26 1.62
CA GLY A 57 13.79 22.05 2.19
C GLY A 57 12.44 21.33 2.26
N GLN A 58 12.35 20.10 1.75
CA GLN A 58 11.15 19.27 1.83
C GLN A 58 11.28 18.27 2.98
N ASN A 59 10.17 18.00 3.67
CA ASN A 59 10.09 16.94 4.67
C ASN A 59 9.79 15.61 3.98
N ILE A 60 10.67 14.62 4.14
CA ILE A 60 10.51 13.28 3.59
C ILE A 60 10.41 12.31 4.75
N ASN A 61 9.25 11.66 4.91
CA ASN A 61 9.04 10.64 5.93
C ASN A 61 8.64 9.26 5.37
N ASN A 62 8.35 9.17 4.07
CA ASN A 62 8.07 7.92 3.38
C ASN A 62 8.59 7.95 1.93
N LEU A 63 9.07 6.80 1.46
CA LEU A 63 9.37 6.51 0.05
C LEU A 63 8.52 5.32 -0.38
N ARG A 64 7.97 5.37 -1.58
CA ARG A 64 6.95 4.41 -2.04
C ARG A 64 7.29 3.92 -3.43
N TYR A 65 7.17 2.61 -3.63
CA TYR A 65 7.30 1.97 -4.93
C TYR A 65 6.36 0.78 -5.03
N ALA A 66 5.35 0.86 -5.91
CA ALA A 66 4.28 -0.14 -5.97
C ALA A 66 3.68 -0.39 -4.58
N ASP A 67 3.77 -1.63 -4.07
CA ASP A 67 3.35 -2.08 -2.75
C ASP A 67 4.41 -1.90 -1.65
N ASP A 68 5.65 -1.60 -1.99
CA ASP A 68 6.73 -1.35 -1.04
C ASP A 68 6.68 0.09 -0.50
N THR A 69 6.81 0.24 0.83
CA THR A 69 6.93 1.53 1.50
C THR A 69 8.08 1.51 2.50
N VAL A 70 8.94 2.52 2.45
CA VAL A 70 10.04 2.75 3.39
C VAL A 70 9.72 3.98 4.22
N LEU A 71 9.68 3.85 5.54
CA LEU A 71 9.52 4.98 6.48
C LEU A 71 10.88 5.51 6.90
N ILE A 72 10.99 6.84 7.03
CA ILE A 72 12.24 7.52 7.34
C ILE A 72 11.98 8.57 8.44
N ALA A 73 12.80 8.56 9.48
CA ALA A 73 12.76 9.54 10.56
C ALA A 73 14.15 9.78 11.14
N GLU A 74 14.34 10.91 11.85
CA GLU A 74 15.61 11.28 12.50
C GLU A 74 15.87 10.51 13.80
N SER A 75 14.82 10.00 14.46
CA SER A 75 14.89 9.30 15.73
C SER A 75 14.08 8.01 15.70
N LYS A 76 14.42 7.07 16.60
CA LYS A 76 13.66 5.83 16.79
C LYS A 76 12.23 6.12 17.26
N GLU A 77 12.08 7.13 18.12
CA GLU A 77 10.81 7.55 18.69
C GLU A 77 9.88 8.10 17.60
N ASP A 78 10.40 8.91 16.68
CA ASP A 78 9.61 9.43 15.56
C ASP A 78 9.31 8.35 14.52
N LEU A 79 10.24 7.42 14.27
CA LEU A 79 9.98 6.26 13.44
C LEU A 79 8.83 5.40 14.00
N GLN A 80 8.80 5.19 15.33
CA GLN A 80 7.71 4.46 15.97
C GLN A 80 6.37 5.21 15.84
N LYS A 81 6.35 6.54 15.92
CA LYS A 81 5.13 7.34 15.69
C LYS A 81 4.62 7.16 14.26
N LEU A 82 5.50 7.19 13.26
CA LEU A 82 5.13 6.94 11.87
C LEU A 82 4.55 5.52 11.71
N LEU A 83 5.20 4.52 12.30
CA LEU A 83 4.76 3.13 12.23
C LEU A 83 3.39 2.89 12.87
N ASN A 84 3.01 3.68 13.89
CA ASN A 84 1.71 3.56 14.54
C ASN A 84 0.55 4.14 13.69
N ILE A 85 0.85 4.87 12.63
CA ILE A 85 -0.15 5.48 11.74
C ILE A 85 -0.44 4.60 10.53
N VAL A 86 0.60 3.90 10.03
CA VAL A 86 0.54 3.04 8.84
C VAL A 86 -0.17 1.73 9.13
#